data_AF-A0A7C7MZM2-F1
#
_entry.id   AF-A0A7C7MZM2-F1
#
_cell.length_a   1.000
_cell.length_b   1.000
_cell.length_c   1.000
_cell.angle_alpha   90.00
_cell.angle_beta   90.00
_cell.angle_gamma   90.00
#
_symmetry.space_group_name_H-M   'P 1'
#
loop_
_entity.id
_entity.type
_entity.pdbx_description
1 polymer ?
#
loop_
_entity_poly.entity_id
_entity_poly.type
_entity_poly.pdbx_seq_one_letter_code
_entity_poly.pdbx_strand_id
1 'polypeptide(L)'
;MKEETQNTIMETVLHYAGLGWFVFPCHNINEDGLCTCGKKCDSPGKHPRTRNGLKDASIDPKQIQKWWRYWPNANIAILTGRGSGLAVLDVDVKNDGPENLELLEAKNEPIPSTLIAQTGGGGR
;
A
#
# COMPACT_ATOMS: atom_id res chain seq x y z
N MET A 1 4.26 19.20 13.29
CA MET A 1 3.64 18.46 12.16
C MET A 1 4.42 17.20 11.75
N LYS A 2 5.76 17.20 11.56
CA LYS A 2 6.50 15.98 11.17
C LYS A 2 6.46 14.85 12.22
N GLU A 3 6.32 15.17 13.50
CA GLU A 3 6.27 14.20 14.62
C GLU A 3 4.93 13.47 14.74
N GLU A 4 3.80 14.17 14.52
CA GLU A 4 2.45 13.56 14.53
C GLU A 4 2.27 12.55 13.40
N THR A 5 2.78 12.83 12.20
CA THR A 5 2.68 11.93 11.04
C THR A 5 3.54 10.67 11.20
N GLN A 6 4.65 10.74 11.96
CA GLN A 6 5.49 9.57 12.24
C GLN A 6 4.82 8.62 13.23
N ASN A 7 4.12 9.15 14.22
CA ASN A 7 3.36 8.33 15.17
C ASN A 7 2.24 7.56 14.46
N THR A 8 1.52 8.20 13.52
CA THR A 8 0.43 7.53 12.79
C THR A 8 0.93 6.46 11.80
N ILE A 9 2.04 6.68 11.09
CA ILE A 9 2.58 5.67 10.16
C ILE A 9 3.09 4.46 10.93
N MET A 10 3.84 4.66 12.02
CA MET A 10 4.38 3.55 12.81
C MET A 10 3.25 2.69 13.42
N GLU A 11 2.22 3.34 13.96
CA GLU A 11 1.02 2.66 14.46
C GLU A 11 0.33 1.87 13.35
N THR A 12 0.20 2.46 12.15
CA THR A 12 -0.46 1.83 11.00
C THR A 12 0.29 0.58 10.53
N VAL A 13 1.61 0.64 10.35
CA VAL A 13 2.39 -0.52 9.86
C VAL A 13 2.42 -1.66 10.88
N LEU A 14 2.44 -1.33 12.17
CA LEU A 14 2.36 -2.34 13.23
C LEU A 14 0.95 -2.92 13.35
N HIS A 15 -0.08 -2.10 13.13
CA HIS A 15 -1.46 -2.58 13.07
C HIS A 15 -1.67 -3.57 11.92
N TYR A 16 -1.22 -3.25 10.70
CA TYR A 16 -1.29 -4.15 9.55
C TYR A 16 -0.52 -5.46 9.79
N ALA A 17 0.68 -5.38 10.36
CA ALA A 17 1.43 -6.58 10.74
C ALA A 17 0.69 -7.42 11.79
N GLY A 18 0.03 -6.78 12.75
CA GLY A 18 -0.82 -7.43 13.75
C GLY A 18 -2.05 -8.13 13.16
N LEU A 19 -2.54 -7.68 12.00
CA LEU A 19 -3.56 -8.36 11.21
C LEU A 19 -3.01 -9.55 10.39
N GLY A 20 -1.70 -9.82 10.46
CA GLY A 20 -1.02 -10.85 9.67
C GLY A 20 -0.67 -10.40 8.26
N TRP A 21 -0.75 -9.10 7.96
CA TRP A 21 -0.42 -8.59 6.63
C TRP A 21 1.06 -8.24 6.54
N PHE A 22 1.74 -8.90 5.61
CA PHE A 22 3.16 -8.69 5.35
C PHE A 22 3.36 -7.32 4.70
N VAL A 23 4.03 -6.41 5.40
CA VAL A 23 4.28 -5.05 4.93
C VAL A 23 5.72 -4.86 4.48
N PHE A 24 5.95 -3.90 3.57
CA PHE A 24 7.28 -3.44 3.18
C PHE A 24 7.26 -1.96 2.79
N PRO A 25 8.38 -1.24 2.98
CA PRO A 25 8.45 0.17 2.62
C PRO A 25 8.64 0.35 1.12
N CYS A 26 7.86 1.24 0.53
CA CYS A 26 8.05 1.76 -0.82
C CYS A 26 8.70 3.15 -0.79
N HIS A 27 9.30 3.53 -1.92
CA HIS A 27 9.72 4.90 -2.13
C HIS A 27 8.54 5.85 -1.99
N ASN A 28 8.81 7.10 -1.65
CA ASN A 28 7.81 8.17 -1.63
C ASN A 28 8.27 9.33 -2.53
N ILE A 29 7.37 10.28 -2.76
CA ILE A 29 7.67 11.55 -3.40
C ILE A 29 8.23 12.50 -2.33
N ASN A 30 9.34 13.18 -2.63
CA ASN A 30 9.94 14.18 -1.74
C ASN A 30 9.23 15.54 -1.87
N GLU A 31 9.68 16.52 -1.10
CA GLU A 31 9.12 17.88 -1.09
C GLU A 31 9.23 18.59 -2.46
N ASP A 32 10.18 18.17 -3.32
CA ASP A 32 10.39 18.71 -4.67
C ASP A 32 9.54 18.00 -5.76
N GLY A 33 8.66 17.08 -5.38
CA GLY A 33 7.86 16.30 -6.34
C GLY A 33 8.65 15.18 -7.03
N LEU A 34 9.85 14.85 -6.57
CA LEU A 34 10.73 13.83 -7.14
C LEU A 34 10.66 12.52 -6.35
N CYS A 35 10.86 11.41 -7.06
CA CYS A 35 10.97 10.12 -6.39
C CYS A 35 12.24 10.05 -5.54
N THR A 36 12.09 9.64 -4.28
CA THR A 36 13.19 9.41 -3.34
C THR A 36 14.16 8.28 -3.75
N CYS A 37 13.94 7.60 -4.87
CA CYS A 37 14.92 6.66 -5.43
C CYS A 37 16.06 7.34 -6.20
N GLY A 38 15.94 8.65 -6.48
CA GLY A 38 16.97 9.46 -7.15
C GLY A 38 17.14 9.15 -8.64
N LYS A 39 16.20 8.41 -9.25
CA LYS A 39 16.24 8.00 -10.66
C LYS A 39 14.94 8.38 -11.38
N LYS A 40 15.02 8.53 -12.71
CA LYS A 40 13.83 8.54 -13.56
C LYS A 40 13.24 7.13 -13.56
N CYS A 41 12.09 6.96 -12.94
CA CYS A 41 11.40 5.69 -12.78
C CYS A 41 9.99 5.79 -13.35
N ASP A 42 9.47 4.68 -13.86
CA ASP A 42 8.16 4.64 -14.54
C ASP A 42 6.99 4.78 -13.56
N SER A 43 7.22 4.49 -12.28
CA SER A 43 6.22 4.63 -11.22
C SER A 43 6.83 5.27 -9.98
N PRO A 44 6.99 6.60 -9.97
CA PRO A 44 7.48 7.36 -8.83
C PRO A 44 6.71 7.03 -7.56
N GLY A 45 7.44 6.71 -6.47
CA GLY A 45 6.84 6.40 -5.17
C GLY A 45 6.07 5.06 -5.07
N LYS A 46 6.05 4.22 -6.11
CA LYS A 46 5.30 2.95 -6.13
C LYS A 46 6.19 1.71 -6.28
N HIS A 47 7.45 1.81 -5.87
CA HIS A 47 8.38 0.69 -5.93
C HIS A 47 9.12 0.49 -4.60
N PRO A 48 9.53 -0.75 -4.27
CA PRO A 48 10.10 -1.07 -2.97
C PRO A 48 11.41 -0.31 -2.68
N ARG A 49 11.65 0.02 -1.41
CA ARG A 49 12.96 0.47 -0.89
C ARG A 49 13.88 -0.69 -0.50
N THR A 50 13.31 -1.88 -0.34
CA THR A 50 14.02 -3.08 0.08
C THR A 50 14.80 -3.71 -1.07
N ARG A 51 15.89 -4.43 -0.75
CA ARG A 51 16.81 -4.97 -1.77
C ARG A 51 16.14 -6.07 -2.61
N ASN A 52 15.36 -6.95 -1.98
CA ASN A 52 14.70 -8.05 -2.67
C ASN A 52 13.22 -7.73 -2.99
N GLY A 53 12.84 -6.46 -2.92
CA GLY A 53 11.48 -5.99 -3.20
C GLY A 53 10.44 -6.59 -2.25
N LEU A 54 9.29 -6.98 -2.82
CA LEU A 54 8.18 -7.60 -2.08
C LEU A 54 8.57 -8.90 -1.35
N LYS A 55 9.66 -9.56 -1.76
CA LYS A 55 10.16 -10.79 -1.09
C LYS A 55 10.70 -10.51 0.30
N ASP A 56 11.04 -9.25 0.60
CA ASP A 56 11.46 -8.83 1.92
C ASP A 56 10.28 -8.46 2.82
N ALA A 57 9.02 -8.50 2.34
CA ALA A 57 7.86 -8.15 3.16
C ALA A 57 7.82 -8.95 4.47
N SER A 58 7.37 -8.32 5.56
CA SER A 58 7.48 -8.88 6.90
C SER A 58 6.29 -8.52 7.78
N ILE A 59 6.03 -9.38 8.77
CA ILE A 59 5.16 -9.12 9.93
C ILE A 59 5.96 -8.98 11.23
N ASP A 60 7.30 -9.12 11.19
CA ASP A 60 8.14 -8.95 12.37
C ASP A 60 8.20 -7.47 12.77
N PRO A 61 7.65 -7.09 13.94
CA PRO A 61 7.62 -5.69 14.38
C PRO A 61 9.02 -5.09 14.51
N LYS A 62 10.05 -5.87 14.82
CA LYS A 62 11.43 -5.36 14.93
C LYS A 62 11.96 -4.92 13.57
N GLN A 63 11.74 -5.73 12.54
CA GLN A 63 12.14 -5.41 11.17
C GLN A 63 11.35 -4.22 10.62
N ILE A 64 10.04 -4.17 10.88
CA ILE A 64 9.17 -3.07 10.46
C ILE A 64 9.60 -1.76 11.11
N GLN A 65 9.76 -1.73 12.43
CA GLN A 65 10.24 -0.54 13.14
C GLN A 65 11.59 -0.07 12.62
N LYS A 66 12.51 -0.99 12.31
CA LYS A 66 13.81 -0.65 11.71
C LYS A 66 13.65 0.07 10.37
N TRP A 67 12.79 -0.42 9.48
CA TRP A 67 12.55 0.23 8.19
C TRP A 67 11.99 1.64 8.35
N TRP A 68 10.94 1.83 9.15
CA TRP A 68 10.30 3.14 9.29
C TRP A 68 11.07 4.12 10.20
N ARG A 69 11.99 3.64 11.05
CA ARG A 69 13.00 4.53 11.65
C ARG A 69 13.98 5.09 10.62
N TYR A 70 14.34 4.30 9.62
CA TYR A 70 15.30 4.71 8.58
C TYR A 70 14.64 5.48 7.44
N TRP A 71 13.36 5.18 7.13
CA TRP A 71 12.55 5.87 6.13
C TRP A 71 11.18 6.26 6.69
N PRO A 72 11.11 7.32 7.52
CA PRO A 72 9.87 7.66 8.24
C PRO A 72 8.70 8.03 7.34
N ASN A 73 8.98 8.52 6.14
CA ASN A 73 7.98 8.94 5.16
C ASN A 73 7.77 7.91 4.03
N ALA A 74 8.28 6.68 4.18
CA ALA A 74 8.08 5.64 3.17
C ALA A 74 6.60 5.29 3.03
N ASN A 75 6.16 5.15 1.78
CA ASN A 75 4.83 4.61 1.48
C ASN A 75 4.73 3.18 2.02
N ILE A 76 3.57 2.83 2.56
CA ILE A 76 3.29 1.48 3.07
C ILE A 76 2.78 0.63 1.91
N ALA A 77 3.41 -0.52 1.68
CA ALA A 77 2.90 -1.53 0.77
C ALA A 77 2.62 -2.84 1.52
N ILE A 78 1.59 -3.55 1.08
CA ILE A 78 1.19 -4.86 1.62
C ILE A 78 1.43 -5.90 0.54
N LEU A 79 2.07 -7.01 0.90
CA LEU A 79 2.16 -8.20 0.05
C LEU A 79 0.80 -8.89 0.03
N THR A 80 0.11 -8.85 -1.11
CA THR A 80 -1.17 -9.55 -1.29
C THR A 80 -0.95 -11.05 -1.54
N GLY A 81 -2.03 -11.79 -1.70
CA GLY A 81 -2.04 -13.23 -1.93
C GLY A 81 -1.96 -14.02 -0.63
N ARG A 82 -1.55 -15.30 -0.76
CA ARG A 82 -1.56 -16.28 0.34
C ARG A 82 -0.76 -15.84 1.56
N GLY A 83 0.32 -15.06 1.37
CA GLY A 83 1.16 -14.59 2.47
C GLY A 83 0.39 -13.76 3.50
N SER A 84 -0.53 -12.91 3.04
CA SER A 84 -1.36 -12.05 3.91
C SER A 84 -2.83 -12.46 3.97
N GLY A 85 -3.24 -13.50 3.23
CA GLY A 85 -4.64 -13.88 3.10
C GLY A 85 -5.51 -12.83 2.39
N LEU A 86 -4.92 -11.98 1.55
CA LEU A 86 -5.60 -10.86 0.91
C LEU A 86 -5.70 -11.03 -0.60
N ALA A 87 -6.88 -10.78 -1.15
CA ALA A 87 -7.07 -10.46 -2.56
C ALA A 87 -7.54 -9.02 -2.67
N VAL A 88 -7.10 -8.31 -3.71
CA VAL A 88 -7.48 -6.92 -3.97
C VAL A 88 -8.09 -6.84 -5.35
N LEU A 89 -9.28 -6.25 -5.43
CA LEU A 89 -9.91 -5.85 -6.67
C LEU A 89 -9.69 -4.34 -6.81
N ASP A 90 -8.90 -3.92 -7.80
CA ASP A 90 -8.62 -2.52 -8.07
C ASP A 90 -9.64 -1.98 -9.06
N VAL A 91 -10.58 -1.15 -8.58
CA VAL A 91 -11.62 -0.54 -9.41
C VAL A 91 -11.14 0.84 -9.85
N ASP A 92 -10.42 0.87 -10.98
CA ASP A 92 -9.98 2.13 -11.58
C ASP A 92 -11.19 2.90 -12.14
N VAL A 93 -11.28 4.20 -11.84
CA VAL A 93 -12.28 5.10 -12.43
C VAL A 93 -12.11 5.26 -13.94
N LYS A 94 -10.93 4.92 -14.47
CA LYS A 94 -10.69 4.87 -15.91
C LYS A 94 -11.30 3.61 -16.51
N ASN A 95 -11.76 3.73 -17.76
CA ASN A 95 -12.39 2.63 -18.51
C ASN A 95 -13.68 2.09 -17.86
N ASP A 96 -14.49 2.98 -17.29
CA ASP A 96 -15.82 2.68 -16.76
C ASP A 96 -15.80 1.59 -15.67
N GLY A 97 -14.75 1.55 -14.83
CA GLY A 97 -14.58 0.52 -13.81
C GLY A 97 -15.74 0.43 -12.80
N PRO A 98 -16.23 1.55 -12.24
CA PRO A 98 -17.41 1.55 -11.36
C PRO A 98 -18.65 0.98 -12.04
N GLU A 99 -18.94 1.42 -13.27
CA GLU A 99 -20.09 0.96 -14.05
C GLU A 99 -19.95 -0.54 -14.40
N ASN A 100 -18.75 -0.99 -14.76
CA ASN A 100 -18.46 -2.39 -15.03
C ASN A 100 -18.63 -3.27 -13.78
N LEU A 101 -18.25 -2.76 -12.60
CA LEU A 101 -18.48 -3.46 -11.35
C LEU A 101 -19.98 -3.60 -11.07
N GLU A 102 -20.77 -2.53 -11.23
CA GLU A 102 -22.23 -2.59 -11.07
C GLU A 102 -22.86 -3.63 -12.01
N LEU A 103 -22.40 -3.70 -13.27
CA LEU A 103 -22.86 -4.70 -14.23
C LEU A 103 -22.48 -6.14 -13.83
N LEU A 104 -21.31 -6.34 -13.21
CA LEU A 104 -20.88 -7.64 -12.71
C LEU A 104 -21.69 -8.06 -11.49
N GLU A 105 -21.94 -7.16 -10.55
CA GLU A 105 -22.76 -7.42 -9.36
C GLU A 105 -24.24 -7.64 -9.72
N ALA A 106 -24.78 -6.99 -10.76
CA ALA A 106 -26.14 -7.26 -11.23
C ALA A 106 -26.30 -8.66 -11.86
N LYS A 107 -25.22 -9.23 -12.39
CA LYS A 107 -25.20 -10.56 -13.02
C LYS A 107 -24.81 -11.69 -12.07
N ASN A 108 -24.22 -11.37 -10.92
CA ASN A 108 -23.67 -12.31 -9.94
C ASN A 108 -24.14 -11.94 -8.52
N GLU A 109 -23.53 -12.54 -7.50
CA GLU A 109 -23.69 -12.04 -6.13
C GLU A 109 -22.87 -10.75 -5.95
N PRO A 110 -23.37 -9.78 -5.16
CA PRO A 110 -22.62 -8.55 -4.87
C PRO A 110 -21.36 -8.86 -4.08
N ILE A 111 -20.35 -7.98 -4.20
CA ILE A 111 -19.16 -8.12 -3.37
C ILE A 111 -19.58 -7.96 -1.91
N PRO A 112 -19.23 -8.91 -1.02
CA PRO A 112 -19.59 -8.82 0.38
C PRO A 112 -18.96 -7.56 0.99
N SER A 113 -19.63 -7.00 2.01
CA SER A 113 -19.06 -5.89 2.76
C SER A 113 -17.68 -6.28 3.28
N THR A 114 -16.67 -5.53 2.84
CA THR A 114 -15.26 -5.79 3.09
C THR A 114 -14.48 -4.48 3.14
N LEU A 115 -13.18 -4.55 3.37
CA LEU A 115 -12.30 -3.39 3.43
C LEU A 115 -12.19 -2.72 2.04
N ILE A 116 -12.27 -1.40 2.03
CA ILE A 116 -12.17 -0.56 0.82
C ILE A 116 -11.10 0.50 1.06
N ALA A 117 -10.27 0.75 0.05
CA ALA A 117 -9.21 1.75 0.10
C ALA A 117 -9.33 2.72 -1.07
N GLN A 118 -9.48 4.01 -0.78
CA GLN A 118 -9.53 5.01 -1.83
C GLN A 118 -8.14 5.22 -2.44
N THR A 119 -8.03 5.13 -3.76
CA THR A 119 -6.76 5.32 -4.45
C THR A 119 -6.50 6.80 -4.71
N GLY A 120 -5.23 7.19 -4.88
CA GLY A 120 -4.87 8.57 -5.24
C GLY A 120 -5.42 9.04 -6.59
N GLY A 121 -5.92 8.12 -7.42
CA GLY A 121 -6.60 8.42 -8.68
C GLY A 121 -8.13 8.59 -8.55
N GLY A 122 -8.69 8.43 -7.35
CA GLY A 122 -10.13 8.50 -7.10
C GLY A 122 -10.87 7.17 -7.23
N GLY A 123 -10.17 6.06 -7.50
CA GLY A 123 -10.72 4.70 -7.47
C GLY A 123 -10.93 4.18 -6.03
N ARG A 124 -11.45 2.95 -5.92
CA ARG A 124 -11.75 2.30 -4.64
C ARG A 124 -11.38 0.81 -4.62
#